data_AF-A0A9P0MB33-F1
#
_entry.id   AF-A0A9P0MB33-F1
#
_cell.length_a   1.000
_cell.length_b   1.000
_cell.length_c   1.000
_cell.angle_alpha   90.00
_cell.angle_beta   90.00
_cell.angle_gamma   90.00
#
_symmetry.space_group_name_H-M   'P 1'
#
loop_
_entity.id
_entity.type
_entity.pdbx_description
1 polymer ?
#
loop_
_entity_poly.entity_id
_entity_poly.type
_entity_poly.pdbx_seq_one_letter_code
_entity_poly.pdbx_strand_id
1 'polypeptide(L)' 'MSAQLKRGEIVGKENTTGLVIGKWKDKRDVPFLSTKHTLDIKATGKKNRKSEEIKKPSAILE' A
#
# COMPACT_ATOMS: atom_id res chain seq x y z
N MET A 1 14.24 16.12 -0.93
CA MET A 1 14.65 14.72 -1.18
C MET A 1 13.40 13.88 -1.47
N SER A 2 13.19 13.46 -2.70
CA SER A 2 12.16 12.48 -3.05
C SER A 2 12.74 11.08 -2.90
N ALA A 3 12.56 10.45 -1.74
CA ALA A 3 13.01 9.07 -1.53
C ALA A 3 12.21 8.12 -2.43
N GLN A 4 12.91 7.33 -3.24
CA GLN A 4 12.31 6.35 -4.12
C GLN A 4 11.87 5.14 -3.29
N LEU A 5 10.57 4.80 -3.34
CA LEU A 5 10.02 3.67 -2.58
C LEU A 5 10.66 2.35 -3.03
N LYS A 6 11.05 1.52 -2.07
CA LYS A 6 11.42 0.11 -2.31
C LYS A 6 10.16 -0.72 -2.50
N ARG A 7 10.30 -1.86 -3.17
CA ARG A 7 9.19 -2.78 -3.37
C ARG A 7 8.63 -3.25 -2.03
N GLY A 8 7.31 -3.13 -1.86
CA GLY A 8 6.58 -3.39 -0.63
C GLY A 8 6.30 -2.13 0.19
N GLU A 9 7.02 -1.03 -0.03
CA GLU A 9 6.85 0.20 0.75
C GLU A 9 5.64 1.02 0.28
N ILE A 10 5.08 1.77 1.22
CA ILE A 10 3.96 2.67 1.03
C ILE A 10 4.30 4.03 1.63
N VAL A 11 3.86 5.08 0.96
CA VAL A 11 3.85 6.43 1.52
C VAL A 11 2.50 7.04 1.24
N GLY A 12 2.01 7.86 2.15
CA GLY A 12 0.77 8.57 1.93
C GLY A 12 0.55 9.64 2.98
N LYS A 13 -0.53 10.37 2.79
CA LYS A 13 -1.04 11.35 3.75
C LYS A 13 -2.52 11.11 3.93
N GLU A 14 -2.96 11.33 5.16
CA GLU A 14 -4.35 11.39 5.53
C GLU A 14 -4.66 12.81 5.96
N ASN A 15 -5.79 13.36 5.50
CA ASN A 15 -6.27 14.66 5.96
C ASN A 15 -7.19 14.50 7.18
N THR A 16 -7.57 15.61 7.81
CA THR A 16 -8.45 15.61 8.98
C THR A 16 -9.88 15.13 8.70
N THR A 17 -10.27 15.00 7.43
CA THR A 17 -11.59 14.51 7.02
C THR A 17 -11.59 13.01 6.68
N GLY A 18 -10.47 12.29 6.92
CA GLY A 18 -10.34 10.86 6.63
C GLY A 18 -10.07 10.51 5.17
N LEU A 19 -9.70 11.49 4.34
CA LEU A 19 -9.25 11.25 2.96
C LEU A 19 -7.77 10.85 2.98
N VAL A 20 -7.50 9.66 2.46
CA VAL A 20 -6.16 9.06 2.36
C VAL A 20 -5.72 9.07 0.91
N ILE A 21 -4.59 9.72 0.64
CA ILE A 21 -3.88 9.65 -0.64
C ILE A 21 -2.58 8.91 -0.40
N GLY A 22 -2.34 7.84 -1.16
CA GLY A 22 -1.15 7.03 -1.00
C GLY A 22 -0.54 6.58 -2.31
N LYS A 23 0.73 6.17 -2.23
CA LYS A 23 1.49 5.51 -3.28
C LYS A 23 2.17 4.28 -2.69
N TRP A 24 1.87 3.12 -3.26
CA TRP A 24 2.49 1.85 -2.91
C TRP A 24 3.39 1.36 -4.03
N LYS A 25 4.54 0.78 -3.70
CA LYS A 25 5.47 0.23 -4.68
C LYS A 25 5.34 -1.29 -4.74
N ASP A 26 4.78 -1.83 -5.82
CA ASP A 26 4.98 -3.25 -6.16
C ASP A 26 6.00 -3.39 -7.30
N LYS A 27 5.62 -3.95 -8.45
CA LYS A 27 6.43 -3.91 -9.68
C LYS A 27 6.49 -2.50 -10.29
N ARG A 28 5.48 -1.68 -9.98
CA ARG A 28 5.33 -0.29 -10.40
C ARG A 28 4.79 0.53 -9.23
N ASP A 29 4.83 1.84 -9.38
CA ASP A 29 4.14 2.74 -8.47
C ASP A 29 2.63 2.60 -8.68
N VAL A 30 1.91 2.36 -7.59
CA VAL A 30 0.46 2.21 -7.56
C VAL A 30 -0.11 3.33 -6.68
N PRO A 31 -0.59 4.43 -7.27
CA PRO A 31 -1.31 5.45 -6.54
C PRO A 31 -2.71 4.94 -6.15
N PHE A 32 -3.21 5.36 -4.99
CA PHE A 32 -4.56 5.07 -4.54
C PHE A 32 -5.15 6.23 -3.73
N LEU A 33 -6.47 6.30 -3.73
CA LEU A 33 -7.28 7.27 -2.98
C LEU A 33 -8.33 6.48 -2.20
N SER A 34 -8.49 6.75 -0.91
CA SER A 34 -9.52 6.11 -0.09
C SER A 34 -10.11 7.08 0.91
N THR A 35 -11.38 6.86 1.25
CA THR A 35 -12.08 7.49 2.38
C THR A 35 -12.43 6.49 3.48
N LYS A 36 -12.14 5.19 3.25
CA LYS A 36 -12.49 4.08 4.15
C LYS A 36 -11.24 3.43 4.75
N HIS A 37 -10.19 3.32 3.96
CA HIS A 37 -8.99 2.57 4.30
C HIS A 37 -7.81 3.51 4.53
N THR A 38 -7.10 3.25 5.63
CA THR A 38 -5.83 3.88 6.02
C THR A 38 -4.66 3.33 5.18
N LEU A 39 -3.43 3.73 5.51
CA LEU A 39 -2.20 3.28 4.85
C LEU A 39 -1.72 1.88 5.31
N ASP A 40 -2.61 1.10 5.93
CA ASP A 40 -2.28 -0.20 6.49
C ASP A 40 -1.99 -1.24 5.41
N ILE A 41 -0.95 -2.04 5.65
CA ILE A 41 -0.57 -3.17 4.80
C ILE A 41 -1.07 -4.46 5.44
N LYS A 42 -1.91 -5.21 4.70
CA LYS A 42 -2.45 -6.50 5.13
C LYS A 42 -1.84 -7.65 4.34
N ALA A 43 -1.73 -8.80 4.99
CA ALA A 43 -1.41 -10.06 4.34
C ALA A 43 -2.55 -10.49 3.43
N THR A 44 -2.22 -11.05 2.26
CA THR A 44 -3.23 -11.53 1.29
C THR A 44 -3.62 -12.99 1.50
N GLY A 45 -3.01 -13.68 2.47
CA GLY A 45 -3.12 -15.12 2.65
C GLY A 45 -2.44 -15.96 1.55
N LYS A 46 -1.86 -15.32 0.52
CA LYS A 46 -1.12 -15.97 -0.56
C LYS A 46 0.37 -15.90 -0.32
N LYS A 47 1.09 -16.95 -0.72
CA LYS A 47 2.56 -17.00 -0.69
C LYS A 47 3.15 -16.88 -2.09
N ASN A 48 4.33 -16.30 -2.19
CA ASN A 48 5.09 -16.26 -3.44
C ASN A 48 5.87 -17.57 -3.66
N ARG A 49 6.63 -17.67 -4.77
CA ARG A 49 7.47 -18.85 -5.09
C ARG A 49 8.57 -19.13 -4.06
N LYS A 50 8.94 -18.14 -3.25
CA LYS A 50 9.92 -18.27 -2.15
C LYS A 50 9.25 -18.59 -0.81
N SER A 51 7.95 -18.91 -0.82
CA SER A 51 7.13 -19.13 0.38
C SER A 51 6.98 -17.91 1.30
N GLU A 52 7.28 -16.70 0.81
CA GLU A 52 7.08 -15.46 1.55
C GLU A 52 5.62 -15.00 1.39
N GLU A 53 5.06 -14.45 2.46
CA GLU A 53 3.69 -13.94 2.45
C GLU A 53 3.57 -12.67 1.60
N ILE A 54 2.60 -12.66 0.70
CA ILE A 54 2.32 -11.49 -0.14
C ILE A 54 1.49 -10.51 0.69
N LYS A 55 2.02 -9.29 0.84
CA LYS A 55 1.39 -8.18 1.57
C LYS A 55 0.99 -7.07 0.60
N LYS A 56 -0.16 -6.44 0.83
CA LYS A 56 -0.69 -5.33 0.02
C LYS A 56 -1.44 -4.32 0.91
N PRO A 57 -1.56 -3.04 0.51
CA PRO A 57 -2.41 -2.09 1.20
C PRO A 57 -3.86 -2.59 1.28
N SER A 58 -4.54 -2.37 2.40
CA SER A 58 -5.96 -2.72 2.55
C SER A 58 -6.83 -2.04 1.51
N ALA A 59 -6.49 -0.79 1.14
CA ALA A 59 -7.17 -0.03 0.09
C ALA A 59 -7.08 -0.64 -1.32
N ILE A 60 -6.28 -1.69 -1.53
CA ILE A 60 -6.14 -2.41 -2.81
C ILE A 60 -6.79 -3.81 -2.74
N LEU A 61 -7.11 -4.29 -1.53
CA LEU A 61 -7.65 -5.64 -1.33
C LEU A 61 -9.17 -5.69 -1.27
N GLU A 62 -9.80 -4.60 -0.83
CA GLU A 62 -11.25 -4.40 -0.75
C GLU A 62 -11.71 -3.43 -1.82
#